data_AF-A0A075T671-F1
#
_entry.id   AF-A0A075T671-F1
#
_cell.length_a   1.000
_cell.length_b   1.000
_cell.length_c   1.000
_cell.angle_alpha   90.00
_cell.angle_beta   90.00
_cell.angle_gamma   90.00
#
_symmetry.space_group_name_H-M   'P 1'
#
loop_
_entity.id
_entity.type
_entity.pdbx_description
1 polymer ?
#
loop_
_entity_poly.entity_id
_entity_poly.type
_entity_poly.pdbx_seq_one_letter_code
_entity_poly.pdbx_strand_id
1 'polypeptide(L)'
;INRESTSTKLLIFITFMYAVTLYQYYNATIVSSLLLEAPRNIRTLKDLLDSDLKAGAHDIVYNYDYFKRTTDPVAIELYHKKVVTATQHNYFPAEKCMDLVRRGGYAIHIDTSVAFPLIKATFNEREICDTTLVQMYPLQRMGVVMRKNTQYREHVANAIRRFSEAGLPQRLRSDVDEPMPECAHTPDSSVFCVGIREFSTPLLVLALGMLLSVMLLLCEIILHRVVQRAGLRDFVH
;
A
#
# COMPACT_ATOMS: atom_id res chain seq x y z
N ILE A 1 49.23 -4.72 22.65
CA ILE A 1 48.67 -5.84 21.85
C ILE A 1 49.78 -6.34 20.93
N ASN A 2 50.26 -7.57 21.13
CA ASN A 2 51.35 -8.12 20.33
C ASN A 2 50.77 -8.72 19.04
N ARG A 3 50.84 -7.98 17.93
CA ARG A 3 50.25 -8.35 16.61
C ARG A 3 50.75 -9.70 16.06
N GLU A 4 51.91 -10.14 16.52
CA GLU A 4 52.56 -11.40 16.17
C GLU A 4 51.83 -12.64 16.72
N SER A 5 51.06 -12.49 17.81
CA SER A 5 50.38 -13.58 18.51
C SER A 5 49.28 -14.22 17.66
N THR A 6 49.24 -15.55 17.62
CA THR A 6 48.24 -16.39 16.94
C THR A 6 46.80 -16.04 17.34
N SER A 7 46.56 -15.69 18.61
CA SER A 7 45.25 -15.26 19.10
C SER A 7 44.79 -13.95 18.44
N THR A 8 45.71 -13.01 18.19
CA THR A 8 45.38 -11.74 17.52
C THR A 8 45.07 -11.98 16.04
N LYS A 9 45.80 -12.88 15.37
CA LYS A 9 45.55 -13.28 13.98
C LYS A 9 44.19 -13.97 13.82
N LEU A 10 43.83 -14.85 14.75
CA LEU A 10 42.52 -15.51 14.78
C LEU A 10 41.38 -14.51 14.97
N LEU A 11 41.53 -13.56 15.91
CA LEU A 11 40.53 -12.52 16.13
C LEU A 11 40.33 -11.67 14.87
N ILE A 12 41.39 -11.20 14.23
CA ILE A 12 41.30 -10.42 12.99
C ILE A 12 40.58 -11.22 11.90
N PHE A 13 40.92 -12.50 11.74
CA PHE A 13 40.27 -13.37 10.75
C PHE A 13 38.77 -13.53 11.02
N ILE A 14 38.38 -13.80 12.27
CA ILE A 14 36.97 -13.94 12.66
C ILE A 14 36.22 -12.62 12.46
N THR A 15 36.80 -11.48 12.87
CA THR A 15 36.19 -10.17 12.66
C THR A 15 36.01 -9.85 11.18
N PHE A 16 37.00 -10.20 10.34
CA PHE A 16 36.90 -10.01 8.90
C PHE A 16 35.79 -10.89 8.29
N MET A 17 35.74 -12.18 8.65
CA MET A 17 34.70 -13.08 8.18
C MET A 17 33.31 -12.59 8.60
N TYR A 18 33.16 -12.13 9.84
CA TYR A 18 31.92 -11.56 10.35
C TYR A 18 31.53 -10.26 9.62
N ALA A 19 32.48 -9.38 9.31
CA ALA A 19 32.22 -8.16 8.55
C ALA A 19 31.73 -8.47 7.14
N VAL A 20 32.33 -9.45 6.46
CA VAL A 20 31.91 -9.87 5.11
C VAL A 20 30.52 -10.50 5.12
N THR A 21 30.21 -11.37 6.09
CA THR A 21 28.87 -11.98 6.18
C THR A 21 27.79 -10.96 6.51
N LEU A 22 28.06 -10.01 7.42
CA LEU A 22 27.16 -8.90 7.70
C LEU A 22 26.91 -8.03 6.46
N TYR A 23 27.96 -7.68 5.72
CA TYR A 23 27.84 -6.89 4.50
C TYR A 23 26.96 -7.60 3.45
N GLN A 24 27.18 -8.90 3.25
CA GLN A 24 26.38 -9.68 2.32
C GLN A 24 24.91 -9.77 2.76
N TYR A 25 24.65 -10.01 4.05
CA TYR A 25 23.29 -10.08 4.59
C TYR A 25 22.56 -8.74 4.47
N TYR A 26 23.24 -7.62 4.72
CA TYR A 26 22.70 -6.28 4.59
C TYR A 26 22.28 -5.98 3.14
N ASN A 27 23.17 -6.25 2.17
CA ASN A 27 22.85 -6.05 0.75
C ASN A 27 21.67 -6.91 0.30
N ALA A 28 21.63 -8.18 0.71
CA ALA A 28 20.52 -9.07 0.40
C ALA A 28 19.20 -8.58 1.01
N THR A 29 19.23 -8.10 2.25
CA THR A 29 18.03 -7.62 2.95
C THR A 29 17.49 -6.34 2.32
N ILE A 30 18.35 -5.39 1.93
CA ILE A 30 17.92 -4.16 1.25
C ILE A 30 17.28 -4.47 -0.09
N VAL A 31 17.93 -5.30 -0.91
CA VAL A 31 17.38 -5.69 -2.21
C VAL A 31 16.04 -6.40 -2.02
N SER A 32 15.96 -7.32 -1.06
CA SER A 32 14.70 -7.98 -0.70
C SER A 32 13.62 -6.95 -0.33
N SER A 33 13.91 -6.02 0.58
CA SER A 33 12.92 -5.01 1.00
C SER A 33 12.46 -4.09 -0.13
N LEU A 34 13.30 -3.84 -1.14
CA LEU A 34 12.95 -3.02 -2.30
C LEU A 34 12.08 -3.77 -3.31
N LEU A 35 12.17 -5.11 -3.32
CA LEU A 35 11.35 -5.98 -4.16
C LEU A 35 10.01 -6.33 -3.52
N LEU A 36 9.84 -6.10 -2.22
CA LEU A 36 8.57 -6.29 -1.53
C LEU A 36 7.58 -5.20 -1.96
N GLU A 37 6.38 -5.63 -2.35
CA GLU A 37 5.24 -4.73 -2.58
C GLU A 37 4.88 -4.00 -1.28
N ALA A 38 4.45 -2.74 -1.41
CA ALA A 38 4.00 -1.97 -0.27
C ALA A 38 2.83 -2.67 0.45
N PRO A 39 2.81 -2.70 1.79
CA PRO A 39 1.75 -3.38 2.51
C PRO A 39 0.39 -2.69 2.28
N ARG A 40 -0.62 -3.49 1.95
CA ARG A 40 -2.00 -3.03 1.76
C ARG A 40 -2.68 -2.83 3.11
N ASN A 41 -2.77 -1.57 3.53
CA ASN A 41 -3.30 -1.19 4.85
C ASN A 41 -4.84 -1.01 4.87
N ILE A 42 -5.47 -0.76 3.73
CA ILE A 42 -6.92 -0.51 3.64
C ILE A 42 -7.61 -1.78 3.14
N ARG A 43 -8.27 -2.51 4.04
CA ARG A 43 -8.96 -3.77 3.70
C ARG A 43 -10.45 -3.71 3.95
N THR A 44 -10.87 -2.92 4.93
CA THR A 44 -12.27 -2.80 5.33
C THR A 44 -12.81 -1.41 5.02
N LEU A 45 -14.14 -1.31 5.04
CA LEU A 45 -14.82 -0.03 4.86
C LEU A 45 -14.47 0.98 5.98
N LYS A 46 -14.18 0.48 7.18
CA LYS A 46 -13.76 1.29 8.32
C LYS A 46 -12.35 1.85 8.10
N ASP A 47 -11.41 1.03 7.63
CA ASP A 47 -10.06 1.52 7.30
C ASP A 47 -10.13 2.60 6.21
N LEU A 48 -11.04 2.43 5.24
CA LEU A 48 -11.27 3.44 4.21
C LEU A 48 -11.85 4.74 4.81
N LEU A 49 -12.76 4.66 5.78
CA LEU A 49 -13.33 5.80 6.48
C LEU A 49 -12.28 6.60 7.26
N ASP A 50 -11.34 5.91 7.89
CA ASP A 50 -10.27 6.49 8.73
C ASP A 50 -9.05 6.97 7.91
N SER A 51 -8.91 6.52 6.65
CA SER A 51 -7.83 6.96 5.76
C SER A 51 -7.98 8.41 5.27
N ASP A 52 -6.90 8.99 4.74
CA ASP A 52 -6.90 10.31 4.10
C ASP A 52 -7.45 10.31 2.66
N LEU A 53 -7.86 9.14 2.13
CA LEU A 53 -8.41 9.04 0.79
C LEU A 53 -9.77 9.73 0.69
N LYS A 54 -9.99 10.44 -0.42
CA LYS A 54 -11.32 10.96 -0.78
C LYS A 54 -12.18 9.83 -1.30
N ALA A 55 -13.50 9.88 -1.07
CA ALA A 55 -14.42 8.86 -1.56
C ALA A 55 -15.40 9.44 -2.57
N GLY A 56 -15.84 8.61 -3.52
CA GLY A 56 -16.87 8.95 -4.49
C GLY A 56 -17.60 7.71 -4.99
N ALA A 57 -18.61 7.90 -5.83
CA ALA A 57 -19.38 6.82 -6.41
C ALA A 57 -19.67 7.07 -7.90
N HIS A 58 -19.91 5.99 -8.64
CA HIS A 58 -20.40 6.08 -10.02
C HIS A 58 -21.82 6.67 -10.03
N ASP A 59 -22.08 7.61 -10.93
CA ASP A 59 -23.37 8.29 -11.10
C ASP A 59 -24.44 7.37 -11.73
N ILE A 60 -25.03 6.51 -10.88
CA ILE A 60 -26.07 5.56 -11.26
C ILE A 60 -27.14 5.46 -10.17
N VAL A 61 -28.38 5.22 -10.58
CA VAL A 61 -29.57 5.30 -9.72
C VAL A 61 -29.46 4.43 -8.46
N TYR A 62 -28.95 3.20 -8.59
CA TYR A 62 -28.90 2.29 -7.44
C TYR A 62 -27.89 2.72 -6.37
N ASN A 63 -26.84 3.49 -6.72
CA ASN A 63 -25.91 4.01 -5.74
C ASN A 63 -26.61 5.03 -4.82
N TYR A 64 -27.46 5.89 -5.39
CA TYR A 64 -28.27 6.83 -4.61
C TYR A 64 -29.28 6.09 -3.71
N ASP A 65 -29.94 5.07 -4.23
CA ASP A 65 -30.93 4.29 -3.48
C ASP A 65 -30.29 3.47 -2.35
N TYR A 66 -29.06 2.97 -2.55
CA TYR A 66 -28.33 2.27 -1.50
C TYR A 66 -28.09 3.17 -0.30
N PHE A 67 -27.54 4.37 -0.50
CA PHE A 67 -27.25 5.28 0.62
C PHE A 67 -28.51 5.80 1.33
N LYS A 68 -29.64 5.86 0.64
CA LYS A 68 -30.94 6.20 1.25
C LYS A 68 -31.53 5.09 2.12
N ARG A 69 -31.21 3.82 1.82
CA ARG A 69 -31.86 2.64 2.43
C ARG A 69 -30.93 1.81 3.30
N THR A 70 -29.63 2.05 3.22
CA THR A 70 -28.64 1.28 3.97
C THR A 70 -28.82 1.47 5.48
N THR A 71 -28.61 0.40 6.23
CA THR A 71 -28.61 0.39 7.69
C THR A 71 -27.21 0.23 8.26
N ASP A 72 -26.20 0.12 7.41
CA ASP A 72 -24.81 -0.04 7.85
C ASP A 72 -24.27 1.32 8.36
N PRO A 73 -23.94 1.43 9.65
CA PRO A 73 -23.47 2.68 10.23
C PRO A 73 -22.18 3.19 9.58
N VAL A 74 -21.27 2.30 9.16
CA VAL A 74 -19.99 2.67 8.55
C VAL A 74 -20.21 3.24 7.15
N ALA A 75 -21.11 2.62 6.37
CA ALA A 75 -21.46 3.11 5.04
C ALA A 75 -22.17 4.47 5.09
N ILE A 76 -23.05 4.68 6.07
CA ILE A 76 -23.73 5.96 6.30
C ILE A 76 -22.70 7.05 6.67
N GLU A 77 -21.79 6.73 7.59
CA GLU A 77 -20.75 7.68 8.01
C GLU A 77 -19.81 8.03 6.85
N LEU A 78 -19.37 7.04 6.08
CA LEU A 78 -18.55 7.26 4.88
C LEU A 78 -19.27 8.16 3.87
N TYR A 79 -20.57 7.92 3.67
CA TYR A 79 -21.38 8.69 2.74
C TYR A 79 -21.38 10.18 3.09
N HIS A 80 -21.72 10.51 4.34
CA HIS A 80 -21.81 11.91 4.79
C HIS A 80 -20.45 12.58 4.98
N LYS A 81 -19.41 11.81 5.34
CA LYS A 81 -18.06 12.35 5.58
C LYS A 81 -17.28 12.58 4.29
N LYS A 82 -17.43 11.70 3.28
CA LYS A 82 -16.53 11.68 2.11
C LYS A 82 -17.22 11.74 0.75
N VAL A 83 -18.43 11.20 0.58
CA VAL A 83 -19.09 11.09 -0.73
C VAL A 83 -19.99 12.29 -1.02
N VAL A 84 -20.89 12.61 -0.08
CA VAL A 84 -21.78 13.77 -0.14
C VAL A 84 -21.58 14.60 1.12
N THR A 85 -20.78 15.65 0.96
CA THR A 85 -20.60 16.69 1.98
C THR A 85 -21.53 17.86 1.66
N ALA A 86 -21.81 18.73 2.63
CA ALA A 86 -22.67 19.91 2.45
C ALA A 86 -22.30 20.78 1.22
N THR A 87 -21.04 20.71 0.76
CA THR A 87 -20.51 21.50 -0.35
C THR A 87 -20.19 20.68 -1.62
N GLN A 88 -20.13 19.35 -1.55
CA GLN A 88 -19.62 18.51 -2.63
C GLN A 88 -20.42 17.21 -2.78
N HIS A 89 -20.78 16.88 -4.02
CA HIS A 89 -21.42 15.63 -4.40
C HIS A 89 -20.48 14.86 -5.34
N ASN A 90 -19.77 13.87 -4.81
CA ASN A 90 -18.73 13.14 -5.53
C ASN A 90 -19.32 11.97 -6.32
N TYR A 91 -20.21 12.30 -7.26
CA TYR A 91 -20.72 11.36 -8.27
C TYR A 91 -20.11 11.69 -9.63
N PHE A 92 -19.58 10.68 -10.30
CA PHE A 92 -18.88 10.84 -11.57
C PHE A 92 -19.29 9.74 -12.56
N PRO A 93 -19.17 9.98 -13.88
CA PRO A 93 -19.33 8.92 -14.89
C PRO A 93 -18.19 7.90 -14.79
N ALA A 94 -18.43 6.66 -15.25
CA ALA A 94 -17.50 5.53 -15.14
C ALA A 94 -16.06 5.83 -15.59
N GLU A 95 -15.88 6.49 -16.74
CA GLU A 95 -14.54 6.83 -17.25
C GLU A 95 -13.79 7.76 -16.29
N LYS A 96 -14.47 8.81 -15.82
CA LYS A 96 -13.90 9.76 -14.86
C LYS A 96 -13.62 9.11 -13.51
N CYS A 97 -14.44 8.16 -13.08
CA CYS A 97 -14.19 7.35 -11.88
C CYS A 97 -12.85 6.63 -11.99
N MET A 98 -12.60 5.94 -13.09
CA MET A 98 -11.35 5.19 -13.30
C MET A 98 -10.15 6.12 -13.44
N ASP A 99 -10.30 7.27 -14.08
CA ASP A 99 -9.25 8.30 -14.13
C ASP A 99 -8.85 8.83 -12.75
N LEU A 100 -9.81 9.02 -11.85
CA LEU A 100 -9.55 9.48 -10.49
C LEU A 100 -8.82 8.41 -9.66
N VAL A 101 -9.22 7.14 -9.82
CA VAL A 101 -8.54 6.02 -9.15
C VAL A 101 -7.10 5.91 -9.65
N ARG A 102 -6.90 5.98 -10.98
CA ARG A 102 -5.58 5.92 -11.62
C ARG A 102 -4.63 7.04 -11.17
N ARG A 103 -5.13 8.26 -10.98
CA ARG A 103 -4.34 9.40 -10.47
C ARG A 103 -3.93 9.24 -9.00
N GLY A 104 -4.57 8.33 -8.27
CA GLY A 104 -4.38 8.14 -6.84
C GLY A 104 -5.12 9.15 -5.96
N GLY A 105 -5.26 8.82 -4.67
CA GLY A 105 -5.89 9.69 -3.67
C GLY A 105 -7.42 9.64 -3.62
N TYR A 106 -8.06 8.85 -4.47
CA TYR A 106 -9.52 8.63 -4.49
C TYR A 106 -9.86 7.14 -4.38
N ALA A 107 -10.88 6.85 -3.58
CA ALA A 107 -11.57 5.57 -3.54
C ALA A 107 -12.95 5.74 -4.18
N ILE A 108 -13.23 4.99 -5.24
CA ILE A 108 -14.49 5.10 -5.97
C ILE A 108 -15.28 3.80 -5.86
N HIS A 109 -16.56 3.94 -5.50
CA HIS A 109 -17.50 2.84 -5.60
C HIS A 109 -18.11 2.77 -7.02
N ILE A 110 -17.86 1.67 -7.71
CA ILE A 110 -18.36 1.38 -9.05
C ILE A 110 -18.64 -0.13 -9.17
N ASP A 111 -19.51 -0.51 -10.10
CA ASP A 111 -19.76 -1.92 -10.40
C ASP A 111 -18.52 -2.59 -10.99
N THR A 112 -18.23 -3.81 -10.55
CA THR A 112 -17.08 -4.59 -11.03
C THR A 112 -17.20 -4.94 -12.52
N SER A 113 -18.41 -5.18 -13.04
CA SER A 113 -18.65 -5.47 -14.46
C SER A 113 -18.32 -4.28 -15.37
N VAL A 114 -18.37 -3.06 -14.83
CA VAL A 114 -17.99 -1.84 -15.54
C VAL A 114 -16.52 -1.48 -15.30
N ALA A 115 -16.05 -1.65 -14.06
CA ALA A 115 -14.71 -1.25 -13.65
C ALA A 115 -13.62 -2.14 -14.27
N PHE A 116 -13.77 -3.46 -14.23
CA PHE A 116 -12.70 -4.38 -14.65
C PHE A 116 -12.34 -4.26 -16.15
N PRO A 117 -13.30 -4.16 -17.08
CA PRO A 117 -12.98 -3.87 -18.49
C PRO A 117 -12.27 -2.53 -18.68
N LEU A 118 -12.67 -1.48 -17.94
CA LEU A 118 -12.04 -0.16 -18.04
C LEU A 118 -10.61 -0.17 -17.48
N ILE A 119 -10.38 -0.85 -16.36
CA ILE A 119 -9.04 -1.03 -15.77
C ILE A 119 -8.14 -1.74 -16.78
N LYS A 120 -8.59 -2.88 -17.33
CA LYS A 120 -7.84 -3.65 -18.34
C LYS A 120 -7.48 -2.82 -19.58
N ALA A 121 -8.35 -1.87 -19.97
CA ALA A 121 -8.14 -1.03 -21.14
C ALA A 121 -7.26 0.20 -20.88
N THR A 122 -7.21 0.72 -19.65
CA THR A 122 -6.64 2.06 -19.35
C THR A 122 -5.50 2.10 -18.35
N PHE A 123 -5.34 1.05 -17.52
CA PHE A 123 -4.34 1.03 -16.45
C PHE A 123 -3.05 0.37 -16.90
N ASN A 124 -1.93 0.88 -16.38
CA ASN A 124 -0.61 0.25 -16.51
C ASN A 124 -0.45 -0.91 -15.50
N GLU A 125 0.53 -1.80 -15.73
CA GLU A 125 0.80 -2.94 -14.82
C GLU A 125 0.97 -2.50 -13.36
N ARG A 126 1.72 -1.42 -13.10
CA ARG A 126 1.88 -0.87 -11.73
C ARG A 126 0.58 -0.37 -11.14
N GLU A 127 -0.22 0.34 -11.92
CA GLU A 127 -1.49 0.89 -11.47
C GLU A 127 -2.48 -0.23 -11.12
N ILE A 128 -2.43 -1.35 -11.85
CA ILE A 128 -3.21 -2.56 -11.54
C ILE A 128 -2.75 -3.15 -10.20
N CYS A 129 -1.44 -3.26 -9.96
CA CYS A 129 -0.89 -3.80 -8.72
C CYS A 129 -1.19 -2.91 -7.50
N ASP A 130 -1.15 -1.59 -7.67
CA ASP A 130 -1.44 -0.61 -6.61
C ASP A 130 -2.95 -0.52 -6.31
N THR A 131 -3.81 -0.93 -7.24
CA THR A 131 -5.26 -0.87 -7.07
C THR A 131 -5.75 -1.90 -6.06
N THR A 132 -6.48 -1.44 -5.05
CA THR A 132 -7.07 -2.29 -4.00
C THR A 132 -8.59 -2.28 -4.09
N LEU A 133 -9.19 -3.47 -3.96
CA LEU A 133 -10.63 -3.66 -3.93
C LEU A 133 -11.12 -3.78 -2.49
N VAL A 134 -12.09 -2.95 -2.11
CA VAL A 134 -12.77 -3.01 -0.82
C VAL A 134 -14.25 -3.22 -1.08
N GLN A 135 -14.84 -4.22 -0.42
CA GLN A 135 -16.26 -4.51 -0.58
C GLN A 135 -17.10 -3.43 0.12
N MET A 136 -17.85 -2.66 -0.66
CA MET A 136 -18.77 -1.63 -0.16
C MET A 136 -20.16 -2.20 0.17
N TYR A 137 -20.71 -3.02 -0.74
CA TYR A 137 -22.05 -3.57 -0.60
C TYR A 137 -22.00 -4.98 -0.03
N PRO A 138 -22.82 -5.31 0.97
CA PRO A 138 -23.01 -6.70 1.37
C PRO A 138 -23.60 -7.49 0.19
N LEU A 139 -23.40 -8.81 0.16
CA LEU A 139 -23.97 -9.64 -0.90
C LEU A 139 -25.49 -9.48 -0.96
N GLN A 140 -25.98 -8.91 -2.05
CA GLN A 140 -27.40 -8.72 -2.28
C GLN A 140 -28.00 -9.94 -2.98
N ARG A 141 -29.14 -10.41 -2.48
CA ARG A 141 -29.92 -11.45 -3.16
C ARG A 141 -30.68 -10.82 -4.31
N MET A 142 -30.15 -10.95 -5.52
CA MET A 142 -30.83 -10.52 -6.74
C MET A 142 -31.85 -11.57 -7.19
N GLY A 143 -32.92 -11.12 -7.83
CA GLY A 143 -33.99 -11.99 -8.34
C GLY A 143 -34.70 -11.36 -9.53
N VAL A 144 -35.42 -12.19 -10.29
CA VAL A 144 -36.18 -11.72 -11.45
C VAL A 144 -37.45 -11.02 -10.98
N VAL A 145 -37.62 -9.77 -11.43
CA VAL A 145 -38.82 -8.99 -11.14
C VAL A 145 -39.94 -9.41 -12.10
N MET A 146 -41.12 -9.67 -11.56
CA MET A 146 -42.30 -10.07 -12.33
C MET A 146 -43.54 -9.25 -11.91
N ARG A 147 -44.50 -9.11 -12.82
CA ARG A 147 -45.79 -8.47 -12.54
C ARG A 147 -46.53 -9.24 -11.44
N LYS A 148 -47.13 -8.52 -10.49
CA LYS A 148 -48.02 -9.12 -9.47
C LYS A 148 -49.15 -9.91 -10.16
N ASN A 149 -49.47 -11.09 -9.63
CA ASN A 149 -50.51 -12.02 -10.11
C ASN A 149 -50.29 -12.56 -11.55
N THR A 150 -49.04 -12.65 -12.01
CA THR A 150 -48.74 -13.38 -13.25
C THR A 150 -48.94 -14.90 -13.07
N GLN A 151 -49.55 -15.55 -14.06
CA GLN A 151 -49.72 -17.00 -14.10
C GLN A 151 -48.38 -17.74 -14.28
N TYR A 152 -47.34 -17.05 -14.76
CA TYR A 152 -46.04 -17.66 -15.05
C TYR A 152 -45.09 -17.72 -13.83
N ARG A 153 -45.52 -17.25 -12.66
CA ARG A 153 -44.66 -17.14 -11.48
C ARG A 153 -43.97 -18.46 -11.12
N GLU A 154 -44.73 -19.55 -11.13
CA GLU A 154 -44.21 -20.88 -10.76
C GLU A 154 -43.29 -21.47 -11.83
N HIS A 155 -43.64 -21.28 -13.10
CA HIS A 155 -42.80 -21.71 -14.21
C HIS A 155 -41.43 -21.03 -14.18
N VAL A 156 -41.41 -19.69 -14.00
CA VAL A 156 -40.17 -18.92 -13.91
C VAL A 156 -39.38 -19.28 -12.65
N ALA A 157 -40.04 -19.44 -11.50
CA ALA A 157 -39.37 -19.84 -10.26
C ALA A 157 -38.70 -21.22 -10.39
N ASN A 158 -39.39 -22.21 -10.98
CA ASN A 158 -38.84 -23.54 -11.22
C ASN A 158 -37.69 -23.50 -12.23
N ALA A 159 -37.82 -22.71 -13.30
CA ALA A 159 -36.76 -22.53 -14.30
C ALA A 159 -35.48 -21.94 -13.67
N ILE A 160 -35.61 -20.90 -12.84
CA ILE A 160 -34.46 -20.27 -12.15
C ILE A 160 -33.79 -21.26 -11.19
N ARG A 161 -34.56 -22.06 -10.45
CA ARG A 161 -33.99 -23.09 -9.56
C ARG A 161 -33.19 -24.11 -10.35
N ARG A 162 -33.76 -24.66 -11.43
CA ARG A 162 -33.04 -25.58 -12.33
C ARG A 162 -31.78 -24.94 -12.93
N PHE A 163 -31.85 -23.67 -13.32
CA PHE A 163 -30.69 -22.93 -13.80
C PHE A 163 -29.58 -22.87 -12.74
N SER A 164 -29.95 -22.56 -11.50
CA SER A 164 -29.02 -22.48 -10.37
C SER A 164 -28.45 -23.85 -9.99
N GLU A 165 -29.28 -24.90 -9.98
CA GLU A 165 -28.87 -26.29 -9.68
C GLU A 165 -27.92 -26.84 -10.74
N ALA A 166 -28.12 -26.46 -12.01
CA ALA A 166 -27.22 -26.81 -13.10
C ALA A 166 -25.90 -26.01 -13.10
N GLY A 167 -25.74 -25.02 -12.21
CA GLY A 167 -24.54 -24.18 -12.15
C GLY A 167 -24.40 -23.17 -13.30
N LEU A 168 -25.45 -22.97 -14.12
CA LEU A 168 -25.40 -22.07 -15.27
C LEU A 168 -25.07 -20.61 -14.90
N PRO A 169 -25.58 -20.02 -13.80
CA PRO A 169 -25.20 -18.66 -13.41
C PRO A 169 -23.70 -18.49 -13.19
N GLN A 170 -23.03 -19.48 -12.59
CA GLN A 170 -21.60 -19.41 -12.34
C GLN A 170 -20.80 -19.47 -13.64
N ARG A 171 -21.20 -20.33 -14.58
CA ARG A 171 -20.62 -20.39 -15.92
C ARG A 171 -20.84 -19.11 -16.72
N LEU A 172 -22.06 -18.59 -16.73
CA LEU A 172 -22.36 -17.36 -17.46
C LEU A 172 -21.54 -16.19 -16.90
N ARG A 173 -21.34 -16.14 -15.58
CA ARG A 173 -20.47 -15.15 -14.94
C ARG A 173 -19.04 -15.25 -15.46
N SER A 174 -18.45 -16.44 -15.53
CA SER A 174 -17.08 -16.59 -16.05
C SER A 174 -16.96 -16.28 -17.54
N ASP A 175 -18.03 -16.50 -18.31
CA ASP A 175 -18.03 -16.27 -19.76
C ASP A 175 -18.30 -14.80 -20.12
N VAL A 176 -19.07 -14.07 -19.31
CA VAL A 176 -19.50 -12.68 -19.58
C VAL A 176 -18.71 -11.64 -18.79
N ASP A 177 -18.47 -11.89 -17.49
CA ASP A 177 -17.78 -10.91 -16.66
C ASP A 177 -16.28 -11.03 -16.90
N GLU A 178 -15.66 -9.90 -17.27
CA GLU A 178 -14.21 -9.80 -17.32
C GLU A 178 -13.68 -9.81 -15.87
N PRO A 179 -12.82 -10.75 -15.48
CA PRO A 179 -12.23 -10.75 -14.14
C PRO A 179 -11.31 -9.53 -13.95
N MET A 180 -11.06 -9.17 -12.69
CA MET A 180 -10.00 -8.21 -12.37
C MET A 180 -8.68 -8.72 -12.99
N PRO A 181 -7.95 -7.89 -13.76
CA PRO A 181 -6.66 -8.29 -14.31
C PRO A 181 -5.70 -8.65 -13.18
N GLU A 182 -5.03 -9.79 -13.30
CA GLU A 182 -4.00 -10.20 -12.36
C GLU A 182 -2.80 -9.25 -12.48
N CYS A 183 -2.25 -8.85 -11.33
CA CYS A 183 -0.98 -8.13 -11.30
C CYS A 183 0.10 -9.08 -11.84
N ALA A 184 0.56 -8.85 -13.06
CA ALA A 184 1.77 -9.46 -13.55
C ALA A 184 2.90 -8.91 -12.68
N HIS A 185 3.43 -9.72 -11.76
CA HIS A 185 4.64 -9.40 -10.99
C HIS A 185 5.88 -9.45 -11.90
N THR A 186 5.77 -8.94 -13.12
CA THR A 186 6.87 -8.69 -14.01
C THR A 186 7.78 -7.72 -13.29
N PRO A 187 9.04 -8.10 -13.01
CA PRO A 187 9.99 -7.18 -12.40
C PRO A 187 10.21 -6.07 -13.41
N ASP A 188 9.48 -5.00 -13.22
CA ASP A 188 9.54 -3.85 -14.08
C ASP A 188 10.99 -3.36 -14.01
N SER A 189 11.70 -3.49 -15.13
CA SER A 189 13.10 -3.10 -15.29
C SER A 189 13.36 -1.60 -15.06
N SER A 190 12.35 -0.86 -14.62
CA SER A 190 12.52 0.46 -14.03
C SER A 190 13.37 0.36 -12.78
N VAL A 191 14.65 0.64 -12.96
CA VAL A 191 15.47 1.47 -12.07
C VAL A 191 14.69 1.86 -10.81
N PHE A 192 14.84 1.06 -9.75
CA PHE A 192 14.34 1.44 -8.43
C PHE A 192 15.09 2.71 -8.03
N CYS A 193 14.49 3.86 -8.33
CA CYS A 193 15.02 5.16 -7.94
C CYS A 193 14.84 5.26 -6.43
N VAL A 194 15.86 4.84 -5.67
CA VAL A 194 15.88 5.01 -4.22
C VAL A 194 15.84 6.51 -3.97
N GLY A 195 14.72 6.99 -3.42
CA GLY A 195 14.55 8.38 -3.07
C GLY A 195 15.59 8.78 -2.02
N ILE A 196 16.11 9.99 -2.11
CA ILE A 196 17.12 10.50 -1.15
C ILE A 196 16.61 10.53 0.30
N ARG A 197 15.28 10.47 0.47
CA ARG A 197 14.59 10.37 1.75
C ARG A 197 14.81 9.02 2.43
N GLU A 198 14.89 7.92 1.68
CA GLU A 198 15.19 6.59 2.25
C GLU A 198 16.66 6.51 2.72
N PHE A 199 17.54 7.26 2.07
CA PHE A 199 18.97 7.35 2.41
C PHE A 199 19.30 8.46 3.42
N SER A 200 18.31 9.16 3.98
CA SER A 200 18.57 10.31 4.86
C SER A 200 19.16 9.89 6.21
N THR A 201 18.76 8.73 6.74
CA THR A 201 19.19 8.29 8.09
C THR A 201 20.69 8.00 8.15
N PRO A 202 21.31 7.24 7.21
CA PRO A 202 22.76 7.09 7.15
C PRO A 202 23.51 8.42 7.00
N LEU A 203 23.01 9.34 6.18
CA LEU A 203 23.59 10.68 5.98
C LEU A 203 23.61 11.50 7.27
N LEU A 204 22.52 11.46 8.04
CA LEU A 204 22.43 12.15 9.34
C LEU A 204 23.42 11.58 10.36
N VAL A 205 23.54 10.26 10.43
CA VAL A 205 24.51 9.60 11.33
C VAL A 205 25.95 9.98 10.95
N LEU A 206 26.27 10.02 9.65
CA LEU A 206 27.58 10.46 9.18
C LEU A 206 27.87 11.92 9.57
N ALA A 207 26.89 12.81 9.38
CA ALA A 207 27.02 14.22 9.76
C ALA A 207 27.23 14.40 11.27
N LEU A 208 26.46 13.68 12.10
CA LEU A 208 26.63 13.69 13.56
C LEU A 208 27.99 13.15 13.98
N GLY A 209 28.47 12.08 13.33
CA GLY A 209 29.81 11.53 13.58
C GLY A 209 30.93 12.53 13.26
N MET A 210 30.80 13.26 12.14
CA MET A 210 31.75 14.33 11.77
C MET A 210 31.72 15.50 12.75
N LEU A 211 30.53 15.90 13.22
CA LEU A 211 30.42 16.95 14.24
C LEU A 211 31.07 16.51 15.55
N LEU A 212 30.81 15.28 16.00
CA LEU A 212 31.35 14.75 17.25
C LEU A 212 32.88 14.61 17.20
N SER A 213 33.44 14.18 16.07
CA SER A 213 34.90 14.08 15.91
C SER A 213 35.58 15.45 15.96
N VAL A 214 34.99 16.47 15.33
CA VAL A 214 35.48 17.86 15.41
C VAL A 214 35.38 18.39 16.85
N MET A 215 34.28 18.10 17.55
CA MET A 215 34.12 18.53 18.95
C MET A 215 35.15 17.85 19.87
N LEU A 216 35.41 16.55 19.70
CA LEU A 216 36.45 15.85 20.45
C LEU A 216 37.84 16.42 20.17
N LEU A 217 38.17 16.70 18.91
CA LEU A 217 39.43 17.33 18.53
C LEU A 217 39.59 18.72 19.18
N LEU A 218 38.54 19.54 19.16
CA LEU A 218 38.55 20.85 19.80
C LEU A 218 38.74 20.73 21.33
N CYS A 219 38.04 19.80 21.97
CA CYS A 219 38.21 19.52 23.39
C CYS A 219 39.65 19.09 23.72
N GLU A 220 40.24 18.21 22.92
CA GLU A 220 41.62 17.76 23.11
C GLU A 220 42.61 18.93 22.98
N ILE A 221 42.44 19.79 21.97
CA ILE A 221 43.27 20.99 21.79
C ILE A 221 43.13 21.96 22.97
N ILE A 222 41.90 22.18 23.47
CA ILE A 222 41.65 23.05 24.61
C ILE A 222 42.29 22.47 25.87
N LEU A 223 42.07 21.17 26.15
CA LEU A 223 42.68 20.49 27.29
C LEU A 223 44.20 20.54 27.22
N HIS A 224 44.80 20.27 26.06
CA HIS A 224 46.24 20.34 25.87
C HIS A 224 46.79 21.76 26.10
N ARG A 225 46.10 22.79 25.61
CA ARG A 225 46.47 24.20 25.84
C ARG A 225 46.30 24.62 27.31
N VAL A 226 45.25 24.15 28.00
CA VAL A 226 45.02 24.44 29.42
C VAL A 226 46.07 23.74 30.28
N VAL A 227 46.39 22.47 30.02
CA VAL A 227 47.46 21.73 30.71
C VAL A 227 48.83 22.38 30.49
N GLN A 228 49.14 22.80 29.26
CA GLN A 228 50.38 23.54 28.98
C GLN A 228 50.44 24.91 29.68
N ARG A 229 49.31 25.63 29.78
CA ARG A 229 49.24 26.93 30.47
C ARG A 229 49.20 26.80 31.99
N ALA A 230 48.69 25.69 32.53
CA ALA A 230 48.61 25.41 33.96
C ALA A 230 49.95 24.93 34.56
N GLY A 231 51.02 24.79 33.76
CA GLY A 231 52.37 24.68 34.27
C GLY A 231 52.67 23.44 35.12
N LEU A 232 52.02 22.30 34.87
CA LEU A 232 52.44 21.01 35.43
C LEU A 232 53.43 20.35 34.45
N ARG A 233 54.69 20.77 34.58
CA ARG A 233 55.84 20.12 33.95
C ARG A 233 56.34 18.90 34.75
N ASP A 234 55.66 18.52 35.83
CA ASP A 234 56.04 17.38 36.67
C ASP A 234 54.89 16.37 36.73
N PHE A 235 55.21 15.09 36.49
CA PHE A 235 54.34 13.89 36.47
C PHE A 235 53.73 13.44 35.13
N VAL A 236 54.53 13.24 34.09
CA VAL A 236 54.36 12.06 33.20
C VAL A 236 55.74 11.61 32.70
N HIS A 237 56.34 10.67 33.43
CA HIS A 237 57.31 9.70 32.91
C HIS A 237 56.88 8.31 33.38
#